data_AF-A0A3P7JTE4-F1
#
_entry.id   AF-A0A3P7JTE4-F1
#
_cell.length_a   1.000
_cell.length_b   1.000
_cell.length_c   1.000
_cell.angle_alpha   90.00
_cell.angle_beta   90.00
_cell.angle_gamma   90.00
#
_symmetry.space_group_name_H-M   'P 1'
#
loop_
_entity.id
_entity.type
_entity.pdbx_description
1 polymer ?
#
loop_
_entity_poly.entity_id
_entity_poly.type
_entity_poly.pdbx_seq_one_letter_code
_entity_poly.pdbx_strand_id
1 'polypeptide(L)'
;MFLCWLLALNVCLAYAAESIPPFNVQNSELVEISKKLRDADENRALPGQIYISYQAHTTTRNDEDNARRDFFTKVDPSVLRKTSYEQFIALSNNFVREAGISEPRVPVSEEKRETSAFLTTVLQSKPWKILYEFLRKKKHPFAKDPITFRYWMAQLWFVHYSRARGRADTSGFEHVFIGEVMH
;
A
#
# COMPACT_ATOMS: atom_id res chain seq x y z
N MET A 1 -47.84 10.20 -43.86
CA MET A 1 -48.61 9.78 -42.68
C MET A 1 -47.73 8.89 -41.80
N PHE A 2 -47.35 9.45 -40.66
CA PHE A 2 -46.97 8.85 -39.37
C PHE A 2 -45.83 7.81 -39.30
N LEU A 3 -44.64 8.14 -38.75
CA LEU A 3 -44.22 8.46 -37.37
C LEU A 3 -44.11 7.24 -36.43
N CYS A 4 -43.03 7.27 -35.62
CA CYS A 4 -42.66 6.50 -34.41
C CYS A 4 -41.45 5.56 -34.64
N TRP A 5 -40.19 6.02 -34.51
CA TRP A 5 -39.45 6.35 -33.27
C TRP A 5 -39.64 5.34 -32.13
N LEU A 6 -38.56 4.63 -31.80
CA LEU A 6 -38.01 4.36 -30.44
C LEU A 6 -36.78 3.43 -30.64
N LEU A 7 -35.55 3.97 -30.65
CA LEU A 7 -34.68 4.12 -29.48
C LEU A 7 -34.44 2.81 -28.73
N ALA A 8 -33.32 2.17 -29.05
CA ALA A 8 -32.49 1.58 -28.00
C ALA A 8 -31.04 1.91 -28.38
N LEU A 9 -30.52 2.95 -27.73
CA LEU A 9 -29.09 3.23 -27.68
C LEU A 9 -28.38 1.91 -27.35
N ASN A 10 -27.56 1.42 -28.27
CA ASN A 10 -26.43 0.61 -27.87
C ASN A 10 -25.53 1.53 -27.06
N VAL A 11 -25.74 1.54 -25.74
CA VAL A 11 -24.75 1.98 -24.78
C VAL A 11 -23.59 1.00 -24.93
N CYS A 12 -22.71 1.28 -25.87
CA CYS A 12 -21.35 0.79 -25.82
C CYS A 12 -20.76 1.38 -24.54
N LEU A 13 -20.92 0.64 -23.44
CA LEU A 13 -20.00 0.69 -22.32
C LEU A 13 -18.65 0.31 -22.92
N ALA A 14 -17.94 1.30 -23.45
CA ALA A 14 -16.53 1.22 -23.63
C ALA A 14 -15.98 0.94 -22.24
N TYR A 15 -15.67 -0.34 -21.98
CA TYR A 15 -14.56 -0.67 -21.12
C TYR A 15 -13.37 0.05 -21.75
N ALA A 16 -13.14 1.29 -21.34
CA ALA A 16 -11.86 1.92 -21.56
C ALA A 16 -10.89 1.00 -20.85
N ALA A 17 -10.22 0.13 -21.61
CA ALA A 17 -8.99 -0.48 -21.14
C ALA A 17 -8.14 0.70 -20.69
N GLU A 18 -7.91 0.82 -19.39
CA GLU A 18 -7.09 1.88 -18.84
C GLU A 18 -5.73 1.78 -19.54
N SER A 19 -5.50 2.64 -20.52
CA SER A 19 -4.21 2.72 -21.16
C SER A 19 -3.31 3.44 -20.17
N ILE A 20 -2.41 2.71 -19.54
CA ILE A 20 -1.37 3.31 -18.72
C ILE A 20 -0.55 4.17 -19.68
N PRO A 21 -0.58 5.51 -19.56
CA PRO A 21 0.19 6.36 -20.45
C PRO A 21 1.66 5.95 -20.34
N PRO A 22 2.43 5.99 -21.44
CA PRO A 22 3.82 5.57 -21.42
C PRO A 22 4.58 6.39 -20.35
N PHE A 23 4.90 5.72 -19.25
CA PHE A 23 5.63 6.28 -18.13
C PHE A 23 7.09 5.87 -18.27
N ASN A 24 7.87 6.70 -18.97
CA ASN A 24 9.28 6.41 -19.22
C ASN A 24 10.15 6.82 -18.02
N VAL A 25 10.60 5.81 -17.29
CA VAL A 25 11.57 5.95 -16.20
C VAL A 25 12.71 4.97 -16.40
N GLN A 26 13.94 5.49 -16.38
CA GLN A 26 15.13 4.67 -16.53
C GLN A 26 15.50 3.99 -15.20
N ASN A 27 16.17 2.83 -15.28
CA ASN A 27 16.65 2.12 -14.09
C ASN A 27 17.57 2.98 -13.22
N SER A 28 18.41 3.83 -13.83
CA SER A 28 19.26 4.77 -13.09
C SER A 28 18.46 5.78 -12.28
N GLU A 29 17.35 6.27 -12.83
CA GLU A 29 16.43 7.17 -12.13
C GLU A 29 15.73 6.47 -10.96
N LEU A 30 15.36 5.19 -11.12
CA LEU A 30 14.79 4.37 -10.04
C LEU A 30 15.78 4.17 -8.89
N VAL A 31 17.05 3.90 -9.21
CA VAL A 31 18.11 3.78 -8.20
C VAL A 31 18.32 5.11 -7.48
N GLU A 32 18.37 6.21 -8.22
CA GLU A 32 18.58 7.55 -7.65
C GLU A 32 17.42 7.97 -6.75
N ILE A 33 16.17 7.81 -7.19
CA ILE A 33 15.00 8.18 -6.39
C ILE A 33 14.89 7.28 -5.16
N SER A 34 15.15 5.98 -5.27
CA SER A 34 15.13 5.06 -4.12
C SER A 34 16.12 5.48 -3.01
N LYS A 35 17.34 5.87 -3.38
CA LYS A 35 18.33 6.42 -2.44
C LYS A 35 17.82 7.70 -1.77
N LYS A 36 17.28 8.65 -2.56
CA LYS A 36 16.73 9.90 -2.03
C LYS A 36 15.58 9.67 -1.04
N LEU A 37 14.68 8.73 -1.35
CA LEU A 37 13.60 8.35 -0.45
C LEU A 37 14.13 7.75 0.85
N ARG A 38 15.12 6.86 0.76
CA ARG A 38 15.77 6.23 1.93
C ARG A 38 16.49 7.23 2.83
N ASP A 39 17.16 8.22 2.24
CA ASP A 39 17.89 9.25 2.98
C ASP A 39 16.95 10.27 3.65
N ALA A 40 15.80 10.53 3.02
CA ALA A 40 14.78 11.43 3.54
C ALA A 40 13.87 10.80 4.62
N ASP A 41 13.96 9.48 4.83
CA ASP A 41 13.15 8.78 5.82
C ASP A 41 13.61 9.09 7.24
N GLU A 42 12.97 10.09 7.83
CA GLU A 42 13.16 10.49 9.23
C GLU A 42 12.41 9.61 10.23
N ASN A 43 11.46 8.80 9.76
CA ASN A 43 10.70 7.88 10.60
C ASN A 43 11.41 6.54 10.80
N ARG A 44 12.41 6.19 9.97
CA ARG A 44 13.20 4.96 10.13
C ARG A 44 13.76 4.77 11.54
N ALA A 45 13.91 3.51 11.95
CA ALA A 45 14.68 3.17 13.14
C ALA A 45 16.15 3.53 12.95
N LEU A 46 16.76 4.10 13.98
CA LEU A 46 18.17 4.46 14.02
C LEU A 46 19.03 3.28 14.49
N PRO A 47 20.35 3.30 14.22
CA PRO A 47 21.28 2.34 14.78
C PRO A 47 21.11 2.22 16.31
N GLY A 48 21.03 1.00 16.82
CA GLY A 48 20.84 0.73 18.25
C GLY A 48 19.38 0.75 18.74
N GLN A 49 18.40 1.04 17.87
CA GLN A 49 16.97 0.94 18.22
C GLN A 49 16.36 -0.43 17.90
N ILE A 50 17.03 -1.26 17.09
CA ILE A 50 16.60 -2.62 16.75
C ILE A 50 17.80 -3.54 16.92
N TYR A 51 17.58 -4.66 17.62
CA TYR A 51 18.55 -5.73 17.81
C TYR A 51 17.98 -7.01 17.22
N ILE A 52 18.82 -7.68 16.44
CA ILE A 52 18.44 -8.86 15.67
C ILE A 52 19.41 -10.01 15.98
N SER A 53 18.86 -11.22 15.98
CA SER A 53 19.58 -12.48 16.09
C SER A 53 19.40 -13.25 14.78
N TYR A 54 20.36 -13.11 13.87
CA TYR A 54 20.34 -13.80 12.56
C TYR A 54 20.42 -15.33 12.67
N GLN A 55 20.99 -15.84 13.77
CA GLN A 55 21.16 -17.28 14.03
C GLN A 55 21.90 -18.00 12.89
N ALA A 56 21.64 -19.29 12.67
CA ALA A 56 22.36 -20.07 11.67
C ALA A 56 21.63 -20.09 10.32
N HIS A 57 22.41 -20.26 9.25
CA HIS A 57 21.90 -20.38 7.90
C HIS A 57 21.11 -21.69 7.73
N THR A 58 19.99 -21.63 7.02
CA THR A 58 19.22 -22.81 6.61
C THR A 58 19.08 -22.87 5.10
N THR A 59 18.73 -24.04 4.57
CA THR A 59 18.44 -24.26 3.14
C THR A 59 17.05 -24.89 3.01
N THR A 60 16.44 -24.82 1.83
CA THR A 60 15.09 -25.38 1.59
C THR A 60 14.99 -26.89 1.78
N ARG A 61 16.13 -27.60 1.92
CA ARG A 61 16.20 -29.05 2.15
C ARG A 61 16.58 -29.41 3.59
N ASN A 62 16.73 -28.41 4.47
CA ASN A 62 17.10 -28.63 5.86
C ASN A 62 15.87 -28.46 6.75
N ASP A 63 15.44 -29.57 7.35
CA ASP A 63 14.27 -29.62 8.22
C ASP A 63 14.64 -29.33 9.70
N GLU A 64 15.92 -29.13 10.01
CA GLU A 64 16.37 -28.81 11.36
C GLU A 64 16.17 -27.32 11.69
N ASP A 65 15.58 -27.06 12.86
CA ASP A 65 15.49 -25.70 13.40
C ASP A 65 16.87 -25.18 13.85
N ASN A 66 17.43 -24.34 12.97
CA ASN A 66 18.69 -23.63 13.12
C ASN A 66 18.52 -22.22 13.70
N ALA A 67 17.30 -21.85 14.10
CA ALA A 67 16.91 -20.51 14.50
C ALA A 67 15.96 -20.47 15.71
N ARG A 68 16.28 -21.23 16.76
CA ARG A 68 15.47 -21.42 17.99
C ARG A 68 15.12 -20.16 18.80
N ARG A 69 15.80 -19.04 18.58
CA ARG A 69 15.56 -17.75 19.27
C ARG A 69 14.71 -16.83 18.41
N ASP A 70 14.08 -15.84 19.02
CA ASP A 70 13.37 -14.81 18.26
C ASP A 70 14.35 -14.01 17.38
N PHE A 71 13.90 -13.68 16.16
CA PHE A 71 14.70 -12.87 15.24
C PHE A 71 14.94 -11.47 15.79
N PHE A 72 13.91 -10.82 16.33
CA PHE A 72 14.02 -9.55 17.02
C PHE A 72 14.25 -9.79 18.51
N THR A 73 15.47 -9.57 18.99
CA THR A 73 15.79 -9.72 20.42
C THR A 73 15.43 -8.48 21.22
N LYS A 74 15.36 -7.31 20.56
CA LYS A 74 14.87 -6.06 21.15
C LYS A 74 14.45 -5.09 20.07
N VAL A 75 13.31 -4.43 20.29
CA VAL A 75 12.87 -3.24 19.54
C VAL A 75 12.65 -2.13 20.55
N ASP A 76 13.27 -0.97 20.35
CA ASP A 76 13.04 0.21 21.17
C ASP A 76 11.56 0.65 21.02
N PRO A 77 10.75 0.64 22.10
CA PRO A 77 9.35 1.03 22.04
C PRO A 77 9.13 2.47 21.57
N SER A 78 10.14 3.34 21.62
CA SER A 78 10.05 4.69 21.05
C SER A 78 9.84 4.69 19.53
N VAL A 79 10.34 3.66 18.83
CA VAL A 79 10.13 3.52 17.37
C VAL A 79 8.67 3.24 17.07
N LEU A 80 8.04 2.33 17.82
CA LEU A 80 6.65 1.94 17.62
C LEU A 80 5.65 3.04 18.02
N ARG A 81 6.10 4.01 18.83
CA ARG A 81 5.34 5.20 19.25
C ARG A 81 5.44 6.38 18.28
N LYS A 82 6.18 6.24 17.18
CA LYS A 82 6.15 7.24 16.11
C LYS A 82 4.77 7.20 15.45
N THR A 83 4.19 8.37 15.17
CA THR A 83 2.81 8.49 14.66
C THR A 83 2.53 7.61 13.44
N SER A 84 3.46 7.54 12.48
CA SER A 84 3.28 6.71 11.28
C SER A 84 3.26 5.21 11.61
N TYR A 85 4.02 4.76 12.61
CA TYR A 85 4.04 3.37 13.06
C TYR A 85 2.79 3.03 13.85
N GLU A 86 2.35 3.89 14.76
CA GLU A 86 1.10 3.67 15.52
C GLU A 86 -0.11 3.58 14.59
N GLN A 87 -0.22 4.49 13.62
CA GLN A 87 -1.29 4.46 12.63
C GLN A 87 -1.21 3.24 11.72
N PHE A 88 -0.01 2.82 11.33
CA PHE A 88 0.18 1.59 10.56
C PHE A 88 -0.26 0.36 11.35
N ILE A 89 0.13 0.25 12.63
CA ILE A 89 -0.26 -0.86 13.50
C ILE A 89 -1.78 -0.89 13.71
N ALA A 90 -2.41 0.28 13.94
CA ALA A 90 -3.86 0.38 14.06
C ALA A 90 -4.56 -0.16 12.80
N LEU A 91 -4.13 0.28 11.62
CA LEU A 91 -4.63 -0.23 10.35
C LEU A 91 -4.42 -1.74 10.21
N SER A 92 -3.21 -2.24 10.51
CA SER A 92 -2.91 -3.66 10.39
C SER A 92 -3.78 -4.55 11.28
N ASN A 93 -4.21 -4.05 12.44
CA ASN A 93 -5.08 -4.78 13.36
C ASN A 93 -6.53 -4.93 12.86
N ASN A 94 -6.93 -4.18 11.82
CA ASN A 94 -8.27 -4.28 11.23
C ASN A 94 -8.44 -5.52 10.36
N PHE A 95 -7.33 -6.13 9.94
CA PHE A 95 -7.31 -7.28 9.03
C PHE A 95 -7.14 -8.60 9.82
N VAL A 96 -7.72 -9.67 9.29
CA VAL A 96 -7.73 -11.03 9.84
C VAL A 96 -6.86 -11.92 8.95
N ARG A 97 -5.87 -12.59 9.54
CA ARG A 97 -5.04 -13.57 8.81
C ARG A 97 -5.77 -14.88 8.52
N GLU A 98 -6.94 -15.13 9.10
CA GLU A 98 -7.70 -16.38 8.93
C GLU A 98 -8.78 -16.24 7.85
N ALA A 99 -8.79 -17.13 6.86
CA ALA A 99 -9.78 -17.15 5.79
C ALA A 99 -11.20 -17.45 6.32
N GLY A 100 -12.20 -16.72 5.80
CA GLY A 100 -13.62 -16.99 6.06
C GLY A 100 -14.31 -16.13 7.13
N ILE A 101 -13.62 -15.14 7.70
CA ILE A 101 -14.19 -14.13 8.60
C ILE A 101 -14.44 -12.83 7.81
N SER A 102 -15.55 -12.14 8.09
CA SER A 102 -15.83 -10.85 7.45
C SER A 102 -14.82 -9.79 7.88
N GLU A 103 -14.18 -9.15 6.92
CA GLU A 103 -13.34 -7.97 7.12
C GLU A 103 -14.09 -6.68 6.71
N PRO A 104 -13.70 -5.51 7.26
CA PRO A 104 -12.76 -5.29 8.37
C PRO A 104 -13.35 -5.65 9.75
N ARG A 105 -12.48 -5.86 10.76
CA ARG A 105 -12.88 -6.14 12.16
C ARG A 105 -13.51 -4.95 12.90
N VAL A 106 -13.42 -3.77 12.32
CA VAL A 106 -13.88 -2.50 12.88
C VAL A 106 -15.02 -1.93 12.04
N PRO A 107 -15.87 -1.04 12.58
CA PRO A 107 -16.86 -0.35 11.78
C PRO A 107 -16.24 0.38 10.58
N VAL A 108 -16.95 0.43 9.46
CA VAL A 108 -16.49 1.12 8.22
C VAL A 108 -16.10 2.59 8.47
N SER A 109 -16.72 3.26 9.44
CA SER A 109 -16.38 4.63 9.83
C SER A 109 -15.00 4.73 10.50
N GLU A 110 -14.62 3.73 11.29
CA GLU A 110 -13.33 3.63 11.96
C GLU A 110 -12.21 3.33 10.96
N GLU A 111 -12.41 2.33 10.10
CA GLU A 111 -11.47 2.00 9.02
C GLU A 111 -11.19 3.21 8.12
N LYS A 112 -12.24 3.94 7.71
CA LYS A 112 -12.10 5.17 6.91
C LYS A 112 -11.33 6.26 7.65
N ARG A 113 -11.56 6.42 8.95
CA ARG A 113 -10.85 7.40 9.79
C ARG A 113 -9.37 7.07 9.88
N GLU A 114 -9.04 5.81 10.17
CA GLU A 114 -7.65 5.34 10.31
C GLU A 114 -6.91 5.42 8.98
N THR A 115 -7.54 5.00 7.89
CA THR A 115 -6.97 5.11 6.54
C THR A 115 -6.68 6.56 6.18
N SER A 116 -7.63 7.45 6.43
CA SER A 116 -7.47 8.88 6.15
C SER A 116 -6.38 9.52 7.03
N ALA A 117 -6.28 9.13 8.31
CA ALA A 117 -5.24 9.59 9.22
C ALA A 117 -3.86 9.14 8.75
N PHE A 118 -3.70 7.84 8.43
CA PHE A 118 -2.45 7.27 7.93
C PHE A 118 -2.03 7.92 6.61
N LEU A 119 -2.94 8.03 5.63
CA LEU A 119 -2.66 8.69 4.35
C LEU A 119 -2.21 10.14 4.54
N THR A 120 -2.81 10.88 5.48
CA THR A 120 -2.37 12.24 5.79
C THR A 120 -0.93 12.26 6.28
N THR A 121 -0.61 11.44 7.28
CA THR A 121 0.73 11.36 7.86
C THR A 121 1.78 10.97 6.83
N VAL A 122 1.53 9.90 6.05
CA VAL A 122 2.53 9.41 5.08
C VAL A 122 2.71 10.40 3.94
N LEU A 123 1.65 10.96 3.37
CA LEU A 123 1.76 11.91 2.25
C LEU A 123 2.42 13.23 2.64
N GLN A 124 2.39 13.60 3.93
CA GLN A 124 3.08 14.78 4.46
C GLN A 124 4.56 14.53 4.76
N SER A 125 5.00 13.28 4.83
CA SER A 125 6.40 12.93 5.11
C SER A 125 7.34 13.32 3.97
N LYS A 126 8.63 13.51 4.29
CA LYS A 126 9.65 13.91 3.31
C LYS A 126 9.79 12.91 2.14
N PRO A 127 9.83 11.57 2.34
CA PRO A 127 9.91 10.63 1.23
C PRO A 127 8.73 10.78 0.25
N TRP A 128 7.51 10.90 0.76
CA TRP A 128 6.33 11.01 -0.10
C TRP A 128 6.25 12.33 -0.87
N LYS A 129 6.71 13.44 -0.26
CA LYS A 129 6.87 14.72 -0.97
C LYS A 129 7.89 14.61 -2.11
N ILE A 130 9.01 13.91 -1.90
CA ILE A 130 10.01 13.65 -2.93
C ILE A 130 9.43 12.78 -4.06
N LEU A 131 8.67 11.73 -3.72
CA LEU A 131 8.00 10.88 -4.70
C LEU A 131 6.98 11.67 -5.53
N TYR A 132 6.15 12.48 -4.87
CA TYR A 132 5.18 13.35 -5.54
C TYR A 132 5.88 14.28 -6.54
N GLU A 133 6.95 14.95 -6.14
CA GLU A 133 7.73 15.84 -7.01
C GLU A 133 8.38 15.11 -8.19
N PHE A 134 8.89 13.89 -7.97
CA PHE A 134 9.43 13.06 -9.05
C PHE A 134 8.35 12.73 -10.09
N LEU A 135 7.19 12.24 -9.64
CA LEU A 135 6.06 11.91 -10.51
C LEU A 135 5.51 13.16 -11.24
N ARG A 136 5.44 14.30 -10.54
CA ARG A 136 5.01 15.59 -11.11
C ARG A 136 5.95 16.04 -12.22
N LYS A 137 7.27 15.95 -12.03
CA LYS A 137 8.28 16.27 -13.07
C LYS A 137 8.16 15.35 -14.28
N LYS A 138 7.80 14.09 -14.06
CA LYS A 138 7.50 13.11 -15.12
C LYS A 138 6.12 13.29 -15.75
N LYS A 139 5.35 14.32 -15.33
CA LYS A 139 3.99 14.61 -15.80
C LYS A 139 3.03 13.42 -15.60
N HIS A 140 3.26 12.62 -14.55
CA HIS A 140 2.39 11.50 -14.24
C HIS A 140 0.99 12.03 -13.87
N PRO A 141 -0.11 11.47 -14.43
CA PRO A 141 -1.47 12.00 -14.23
C PRO A 141 -1.88 12.04 -12.76
N PHE A 142 -1.38 11.11 -11.95
CA PHE A 142 -1.70 11.05 -10.53
C PHE A 142 -1.04 12.18 -9.72
N ALA A 143 0.03 12.79 -10.23
CA ALA A 143 0.78 13.83 -9.52
C ALA A 143 0.45 15.25 -10.03
N LYS A 144 -0.73 15.45 -10.63
CA LYS A 144 -1.19 16.75 -11.13
C LYS A 144 -1.26 17.80 -10.03
N ASP A 145 -1.82 17.43 -8.89
CA ASP A 145 -2.00 18.26 -7.70
C ASP A 145 -2.12 17.35 -6.46
N PRO A 146 -1.95 17.88 -5.23
CA PRO A 146 -1.98 17.06 -4.02
C PRO A 146 -3.30 16.34 -3.76
N ILE A 147 -4.44 16.89 -4.21
CA ILE A 147 -5.77 16.29 -4.01
C ILE A 147 -5.90 15.06 -4.92
N THR A 148 -5.56 15.23 -6.20
CA THR A 148 -5.51 14.13 -7.17
C THR A 148 -4.55 13.03 -6.72
N PHE A 149 -3.37 13.41 -6.20
CA PHE A 149 -2.39 12.44 -5.72
C PHE A 149 -2.90 11.64 -4.53
N ARG A 150 -3.49 12.33 -3.53
CA ARG A 150 -4.11 11.66 -2.37
C ARG A 150 -5.21 10.70 -2.81
N TYR A 151 -6.09 11.12 -3.73
CA TYR A 151 -7.16 10.28 -4.25
C TYR A 151 -6.60 8.99 -4.86
N TRP A 152 -5.62 9.09 -5.76
CA TRP A 152 -5.04 7.92 -6.41
C TRP A 152 -4.25 7.02 -5.46
N MET A 153 -3.57 7.59 -4.44
CA MET A 153 -2.93 6.77 -3.41
C MET A 153 -3.95 6.03 -2.55
N ALA A 154 -5.09 6.65 -2.24
CA ALA A 154 -6.19 5.97 -1.57
C ALA A 154 -6.80 4.85 -2.44
N GLN A 155 -7.04 5.14 -3.73
CA GLN A 155 -7.55 4.15 -4.69
C GLN A 155 -6.61 2.96 -4.85
N LEU A 156 -5.32 3.21 -5.09
CA LEU A 156 -4.33 2.16 -5.34
C LEU A 156 -4.15 1.22 -4.15
N TRP A 157 -4.12 1.77 -2.93
CA TRP A 157 -3.74 1.00 -1.75
C TRP A 157 -4.94 0.46 -0.96
N PHE A 158 -6.06 1.20 -0.88
CA PHE A 158 -7.13 0.91 0.09
C PHE A 158 -8.49 0.59 -0.53
N VAL A 159 -8.65 0.74 -1.85
CA VAL A 159 -9.88 0.30 -2.51
C VAL A 159 -9.78 -1.19 -2.84
N HIS A 160 -10.85 -1.92 -2.51
CA HIS A 160 -10.92 -3.35 -2.74
C HIS A 160 -11.14 -3.66 -4.22
N TYR A 161 -10.45 -4.68 -4.74
CA TYR A 161 -10.66 -5.21 -6.08
C TYR A 161 -10.91 -6.72 -6.04
N SER A 162 -11.56 -7.26 -7.08
CA SER A 162 -11.86 -8.70 -7.15
C SER A 162 -10.73 -9.46 -7.84
N ARG A 163 -10.18 -10.47 -7.17
CA ARG A 163 -9.13 -11.34 -7.74
C ARG A 163 -9.68 -12.43 -8.66
N ALA A 164 -10.92 -12.87 -8.46
CA ALA A 164 -11.62 -13.82 -9.33
C ALA A 164 -13.15 -13.66 -9.25
N ARG A 165 -13.79 -13.44 -10.40
CA ARG A 165 -15.24 -13.62 -10.65
C ARG A 165 -16.22 -13.23 -9.53
N GLY A 166 -16.10 -12.01 -8.97
CA GLY A 166 -17.29 -11.28 -8.50
C GLY A 166 -17.38 -10.93 -7.02
N ARG A 167 -16.32 -11.09 -6.23
CA ARG A 167 -16.23 -10.43 -4.91
C ARG A 167 -14.94 -9.61 -4.82
N ALA A 168 -15.08 -8.32 -4.61
CA ALA A 168 -13.97 -7.47 -4.22
C ALA A 168 -13.67 -7.78 -2.76
N ASP A 169 -12.60 -8.55 -2.54
CA ASP A 169 -12.30 -9.18 -1.26
C ASP A 169 -11.01 -8.66 -0.64
N THR A 170 -10.14 -8.01 -1.42
CA THR A 170 -8.82 -7.58 -0.94
C THR A 170 -8.37 -6.24 -1.50
N SER A 171 -7.49 -5.56 -0.76
CA SER A 171 -6.84 -4.30 -1.16
C SER A 171 -5.34 -4.46 -1.41
N GLY A 172 -4.73 -3.49 -2.10
CA GLY A 172 -3.27 -3.49 -2.34
C GLY A 172 -2.48 -3.39 -1.03
N PHE A 173 -3.03 -2.71 -0.02
CA PHE A 173 -2.42 -2.59 1.30
C PHE A 173 -2.36 -3.95 2.01
N GLU A 174 -3.46 -4.71 2.01
CA GLU A 174 -3.49 -6.06 2.57
C GLU A 174 -2.46 -6.97 1.91
N HIS A 175 -2.48 -7.00 0.58
CA HIS A 175 -1.61 -7.88 -0.20
C HIS A 175 -0.12 -7.62 0.07
N VAL A 176 0.29 -6.35 0.15
CA VAL A 176 1.71 -5.98 0.30
C VAL A 176 2.17 -5.95 1.76
N PHE A 177 1.34 -5.49 2.70
CA PHE A 177 1.77 -5.21 4.08
C PHE A 177 1.29 -6.23 5.11
N ILE A 178 0.10 -6.79 4.95
CA ILE A 178 -0.42 -7.81 5.88
C ILE A 178 0.14 -9.19 5.50
N GLY A 179 0.40 -9.37 4.20
CA GLY A 179 0.88 -10.60 3.59
C GLY A 179 -0.29 -11.54 3.35
N GLU A 180 -0.36 -12.12 2.15
CA GLU A 180 -1.46 -13.01 1.81
C GLU A 180 -1.57 -14.16 2.80
N VAL A 181 -2.78 -14.34 3.33
CA VAL A 181 -3.29 -15.68 3.57
C VAL A 181 -4.21 -15.96 2.39
N MET A 182 -3.86 -16.98 1.61
CA MET A 182 -4.75 -17.43 0.53
C MET A 182 -6.14 -17.65 1.13
N HIS A 183 -7.14 -16.94 0.60
CA HIS A 183 -8.56 -17.16 0.89
C HIS A 183 -9.14 -18.12 -0.15
#